data_AF-F2UQ53-F1
#
_entry.id   AF-F2UQ53-F1
#
_cell.length_a   1.000
_cell.length_b   1.000
_cell.length_c   1.000
_cell.angle_alpha   90.00
_cell.angle_beta   90.00
_cell.angle_gamma   90.00
#
_symmetry.space_group_name_H-M   'P 1'
#
loop_
_entity.id
_entity.type
_entity.pdbx_description
1 polymer ?
#
loop_
_entity_poly.entity_id
_entity_poly.type
_entity_poly.pdbx_seq_one_letter_code
_entity_poly.pdbx_strand_id
1 'polypeptide(L)'
;MRALSLRLAVTRALLLVVVVVVVVPQAVLAAADAGGASTTPKSQIVGDDVGNLHISTGDVSGRVYVNGVDVLRELELLRHVTTKTCRSALRDGVDTATLTTSNTAQFKWNGGVLASNGNVYAAPDRADSILVIEPDTQTVREIALPANMLDGMWYTLVEAGDNHLYGMPVRGGALLMLSLEDEVVSSKALSPILDTFWSWSGGVVAGKNNTIIYGIPWGSPVIMVFDVLSGGFSTIDLPKYNGAFIDYGPTKWARGVLADNGYIYAMPASADAVLAISTLDHTVSYLDVSPNAAFLRSGPGDNWKWYGGVLAGNGLIYGIPYKASAVLVIDPSTQQTSMVPLPLDVDGWWTWSGGALGRDGRVYAIARDAPYPLVIDPDSSTNTAVVLDAYPLHSCTFVAGAWSSTGSCTGDAPTLWSDGVAVGDGTIVGIPFHTTSVLTIDTTFFSLCL
;
A
#
# COMPACT_ATOMS: atom_id res chain seq x y z
N MET A 1 -36.90 -0.14 4.64
CA MET A 1 -37.08 -1.62 4.67
C MET A 1 -35.76 -2.41 4.79
N ARG A 2 -34.67 -2.05 4.10
CA ARG A 2 -33.38 -2.77 4.16
C ARG A 2 -32.59 -2.67 5.47
N ALA A 3 -32.71 -1.56 6.22
CA ALA A 3 -32.14 -1.45 7.57
C ALA A 3 -32.86 -2.34 8.60
N LEU A 4 -34.13 -2.68 8.36
CA LEU A 4 -34.95 -3.52 9.23
C LEU A 4 -34.60 -5.00 9.06
N SER A 5 -34.30 -5.44 7.83
CA SER A 5 -33.80 -6.80 7.55
C SER A 5 -32.39 -7.03 8.09
N LEU A 6 -31.54 -6.01 8.11
CA LEU A 6 -30.19 -6.07 8.67
C LEU A 6 -30.23 -6.17 10.21
N ARG A 7 -31.09 -5.39 10.87
CA ARG A 7 -31.35 -5.52 12.31
C ARG A 7 -31.83 -6.93 12.66
N LEU A 8 -32.75 -7.50 11.88
CA LEU A 8 -33.29 -8.84 12.12
C LEU A 8 -32.22 -9.95 12.00
N ALA A 9 -31.26 -9.81 11.09
CA ALA A 9 -30.17 -10.77 10.92
C ALA A 9 -29.15 -10.72 12.06
N VAL A 10 -28.77 -9.51 12.49
CA VAL A 10 -27.86 -9.29 13.64
C VAL A 10 -28.51 -9.73 14.95
N THR A 11 -29.81 -9.46 15.15
CA THR A 11 -30.56 -9.93 16.31
C THR A 11 -30.68 -11.46 16.35
N ARG A 12 -30.79 -12.13 15.19
CA ARG A 12 -30.78 -13.60 15.12
C ARG A 12 -29.41 -14.22 15.43
N ALA A 13 -28.32 -13.60 14.99
CA ALA A 13 -26.96 -14.04 15.30
C ALA A 13 -26.65 -13.90 16.80
N LEU A 14 -27.03 -12.76 17.40
CA LEU A 14 -26.91 -12.54 18.85
C LEU A 14 -27.79 -13.50 19.68
N LEU A 15 -29.01 -13.81 19.22
CA LEU A 15 -29.87 -14.81 19.87
C LEU A 15 -29.23 -16.21 19.85
N LEU A 16 -28.54 -16.58 18.77
CA LEU A 16 -27.87 -17.88 18.65
C LEU A 16 -26.71 -18.01 19.65
N VAL A 17 -25.93 -16.93 19.83
CA VAL A 17 -24.84 -16.86 20.81
C VAL A 17 -25.38 -16.95 22.25
N VAL A 18 -26.50 -16.29 22.55
CA VAL A 18 -27.13 -16.34 23.89
C VAL A 18 -27.72 -17.73 24.18
N VAL A 19 -28.31 -18.41 23.20
CA VAL A 19 -28.82 -19.79 23.38
C VAL A 19 -27.70 -20.79 23.65
N VAL A 20 -26.50 -20.58 23.09
CA VAL A 20 -25.31 -21.42 23.38
C VAL A 20 -24.81 -21.20 24.81
N VAL A 21 -24.92 -20.00 25.36
CA VAL A 21 -24.48 -19.67 26.74
C VAL A 21 -25.48 -20.15 27.81
N VAL A 22 -26.79 -20.15 27.52
CA VAL A 22 -27.85 -20.46 28.52
C VAL A 22 -28.03 -21.96 28.79
N VAL A 23 -27.53 -22.86 27.93
CA VAL A 23 -27.68 -24.32 28.13
C VAL A 23 -26.53 -24.94 28.95
N VAL A 24 -25.53 -24.14 29.36
CA VAL A 24 -24.34 -24.64 30.06
C VAL A 24 -24.52 -24.96 31.57
N PRO A 25 -25.63 -24.71 32.30
CA PRO A 25 -25.73 -25.19 33.67
C PRO A 25 -26.61 -26.44 33.79
N GLN A 26 -26.33 -27.53 33.06
CA GLN A 26 -26.82 -28.88 33.46
C GLN A 26 -25.90 -30.07 33.16
N ALA A 27 -24.67 -29.85 32.69
CA ALA A 27 -23.70 -30.94 32.47
C ALA A 27 -22.39 -30.74 33.24
N VAL A 28 -22.49 -30.35 34.52
CA VAL A 28 -21.39 -30.52 35.48
C VAL A 28 -21.86 -31.51 36.55
N LEU A 29 -21.87 -32.80 36.19
CA LEU A 29 -21.74 -33.88 37.16
C LEU A 29 -21.43 -35.19 36.41
N ALA A 30 -20.14 -35.54 36.34
CA ALA A 30 -19.59 -36.90 36.39
C ALA A 30 -18.28 -36.98 35.60
N ALA A 31 -17.17 -36.78 36.29
CA ALA A 31 -15.94 -37.53 36.07
C ALA A 31 -14.99 -37.26 37.25
N ALA A 32 -15.09 -38.09 38.29
CA ALA A 32 -14.04 -38.23 39.29
C ALA A 32 -13.42 -39.63 39.14
N ASP A 33 -12.09 -39.62 39.04
CA ASP A 33 -11.08 -40.68 39.24
C ASP A 33 -11.11 -42.02 38.50
N ALA A 34 -10.02 -42.30 37.77
CA ALA A 34 -9.11 -43.42 38.04
C ALA A 34 -7.79 -43.28 37.24
N GLY A 35 -6.66 -43.60 37.89
CA GLY A 35 -5.31 -43.24 37.44
C GLY A 35 -4.62 -44.13 36.40
N GLY A 36 -3.43 -43.66 35.98
CA GLY A 36 -2.32 -44.46 35.47
C GLY A 36 -2.30 -44.79 33.97
N ALA A 37 -1.90 -43.83 33.12
CA ALA A 37 -1.00 -44.01 31.97
C ALA A 37 -0.79 -42.63 31.29
N SER A 38 0.46 -42.28 30.96
CA SER A 38 0.78 -41.10 30.15
C SER A 38 0.31 -41.31 28.71
N THR A 39 -0.94 -40.97 28.44
CA THR A 39 -1.45 -40.72 27.09
C THR A 39 -1.98 -39.30 27.09
N THR A 40 -1.34 -38.40 26.34
CA THR A 40 -1.89 -37.05 26.14
C THR A 40 -3.31 -37.23 25.59
N PRO A 41 -4.35 -36.70 26.27
CA PRO A 41 -5.73 -36.87 25.83
C PRO A 41 -5.90 -36.38 24.40
N LYS A 42 -6.56 -37.18 23.55
CA LYS A 42 -6.88 -36.79 22.15
C LYS A 42 -7.78 -35.56 22.04
N SER A 43 -8.41 -35.16 23.14
CA SER A 43 -9.15 -33.90 23.29
C SER A 43 -9.25 -33.55 24.77
N GLN A 44 -9.26 -32.26 25.10
CA GLN A 44 -9.36 -31.74 26.46
C GLN A 44 -10.42 -30.65 26.55
N ILE A 45 -11.10 -30.59 27.69
CA ILE A 45 -11.99 -29.50 28.07
C ILE A 45 -11.52 -29.04 29.44
N VAL A 46 -11.05 -27.79 29.55
CA VAL A 46 -10.43 -27.26 30.77
C VAL A 46 -11.02 -25.89 31.06
N GLY A 47 -11.50 -25.68 32.28
CA GLY A 47 -11.86 -24.35 32.78
C GLY A 47 -10.61 -23.64 33.34
N ASP A 48 -10.51 -22.33 33.16
CA ASP A 48 -9.48 -21.51 33.83
C ASP A 48 -10.03 -20.76 35.05
N ASP A 49 -9.13 -20.16 35.82
CA ASP A 49 -9.45 -19.44 37.08
C ASP A 49 -10.28 -18.16 36.85
N VAL A 50 -10.45 -17.74 35.59
CA VAL A 50 -11.24 -16.56 35.19
C VAL A 50 -12.61 -17.00 34.63
N GLY A 51 -12.87 -18.30 34.52
CA GLY A 51 -14.14 -18.87 34.09
C GLY A 51 -14.26 -19.14 32.60
N ASN A 52 -13.17 -19.07 31.82
CA ASN A 52 -13.21 -19.46 30.41
C ASN A 52 -13.19 -20.98 30.28
N LEU A 53 -13.88 -21.49 29.26
CA LEU A 53 -13.87 -22.91 28.89
C LEU A 53 -12.99 -23.11 27.66
N HIS A 54 -11.84 -23.76 27.84
CA HIS A 54 -10.91 -24.12 26.78
C HIS A 54 -11.28 -25.51 26.24
N ILE A 55 -11.55 -25.63 24.94
CA ILE A 55 -11.80 -26.90 24.25
C ILE A 55 -10.67 -27.12 23.25
N SER A 56 -9.85 -28.13 23.47
CA SER A 56 -8.67 -28.42 22.65
C SER A 56 -8.74 -29.82 22.05
N THR A 57 -8.42 -29.95 20.76
CA THR A 57 -8.22 -31.24 20.10
C THR A 57 -6.72 -31.57 20.09
N GLY A 58 -6.37 -32.85 20.24
CA GLY A 58 -4.98 -33.32 20.26
C GLY A 58 -4.29 -33.28 18.89
N ASP A 59 -5.03 -32.93 17.84
CA ASP A 59 -4.56 -32.66 16.48
C ASP A 59 -5.30 -31.40 15.97
N VAL A 60 -4.60 -30.54 15.23
CA VAL A 60 -5.12 -29.34 14.58
C VAL A 60 -6.15 -29.63 13.50
N SER A 61 -6.24 -30.89 13.03
CA SER A 61 -7.27 -31.35 12.10
C SER A 61 -8.60 -31.75 12.78
N GLY A 62 -8.61 -31.84 14.11
CA GLY A 62 -9.78 -32.22 14.89
C GLY A 62 -10.90 -31.17 14.82
N ARG A 63 -12.16 -31.61 14.80
CA ARG A 63 -13.32 -30.72 14.78
C ARG A 63 -13.95 -30.59 16.16
N VAL A 64 -14.45 -29.41 16.47
CA VAL A 64 -15.21 -29.14 17.70
C VAL A 64 -16.68 -29.04 17.35
N TYR A 65 -17.50 -29.94 17.91
CA TYR A 65 -18.95 -29.91 17.76
C TYR A 65 -19.59 -29.43 19.06
N VAL A 66 -20.43 -28.40 18.98
CA VAL A 66 -21.26 -27.93 20.10
C VAL A 66 -22.71 -28.21 19.73
N ASN A 67 -23.39 -29.07 20.50
CA ASN A 67 -24.77 -29.50 20.23
C ASN A 67 -24.97 -30.06 18.80
N GLY A 68 -23.98 -30.78 18.27
CA GLY A 68 -24.01 -31.35 16.92
C GLY A 68 -23.65 -30.36 15.79
N VAL A 69 -23.35 -29.10 16.11
CA VAL A 69 -22.90 -28.08 15.16
C VAL A 69 -21.38 -28.04 15.13
N ASP A 70 -20.79 -28.22 13.94
CA ASP A 70 -19.35 -28.06 13.71
C ASP A 70 -18.98 -26.57 13.76
N VAL A 71 -18.34 -26.16 14.86
CA VAL A 71 -18.00 -24.76 15.12
C VAL A 71 -16.98 -24.24 14.11
N LEU A 72 -16.04 -25.08 13.67
CA LEU A 72 -15.03 -24.67 12.70
C LEU A 72 -15.68 -24.45 11.32
N ARG A 73 -16.60 -25.33 10.94
CA ARG A 73 -17.35 -25.17 9.68
C ARG A 73 -18.23 -23.93 9.67
N GLU A 74 -18.93 -23.65 10.77
CA GLU A 74 -19.74 -22.42 10.86
C GLU A 74 -18.86 -21.17 10.83
N LEU A 75 -17.69 -21.20 11.46
CA LEU A 75 -16.72 -20.10 11.39
C LEU A 75 -16.18 -19.90 9.95
N GLU A 76 -15.87 -20.99 9.23
CA GLU A 76 -15.49 -20.96 7.82
C GLU A 76 -16.61 -20.36 6.95
N LEU A 77 -17.86 -20.75 7.18
CA LEU A 77 -19.02 -20.25 6.44
C LEU A 77 -19.27 -18.76 6.72
N LEU A 78 -19.20 -18.34 7.98
CA LEU A 78 -19.32 -16.93 8.35
C LEU A 78 -18.22 -16.09 7.69
N ARG A 79 -16.96 -16.54 7.75
CA ARG A 79 -15.84 -15.89 7.05
C ARG A 79 -16.12 -15.78 5.55
N HIS A 80 -16.58 -16.86 4.92
CA HIS A 80 -16.88 -16.88 3.49
C HIS A 80 -18.01 -15.90 3.11
N VAL A 81 -19.10 -15.86 3.87
CA VAL A 81 -20.24 -14.95 3.63
C VAL A 81 -19.83 -13.50 3.83
N THR A 82 -19.09 -13.18 4.88
CA THR A 82 -18.57 -11.84 5.15
C THR A 82 -17.65 -11.39 4.00
N THR A 83 -16.67 -12.21 3.61
CA THR A 83 -15.77 -11.92 2.48
C THR A 83 -16.54 -11.66 1.18
N LYS A 84 -17.54 -12.48 0.85
CA LYS A 84 -18.35 -12.30 -0.36
C LYS A 84 -19.17 -11.00 -0.33
N THR A 85 -19.74 -10.67 0.81
CA THR A 85 -20.52 -9.42 0.99
C THR A 85 -19.61 -8.21 0.83
N CYS A 86 -18.40 -8.28 1.38
CA CYS A 86 -17.42 -7.20 1.27
C CYS A 86 -16.95 -6.95 -0.14
N ARG A 87 -16.64 -8.01 -0.90
CA ARG A 87 -16.33 -7.90 -2.33
C ARG A 87 -17.42 -7.15 -3.11
N SER A 88 -18.69 -7.34 -2.77
CA SER A 88 -19.79 -6.63 -3.43
C SER A 88 -19.84 -5.14 -3.08
N ALA A 89 -19.68 -4.77 -1.81
CA ALA A 89 -19.71 -3.37 -1.39
C ALA A 89 -18.57 -2.55 -1.99
N LEU A 90 -17.39 -3.16 -2.06
CA LEU A 90 -16.22 -2.62 -2.75
C LEU A 90 -16.45 -2.33 -4.22
N ARG A 91 -17.06 -3.28 -4.93
CA ARG A 91 -17.38 -3.10 -6.34
C ARG A 91 -18.22 -1.85 -6.56
N ASP A 92 -19.18 -1.61 -5.68
CA ASP A 92 -20.07 -0.45 -5.80
C ASP A 92 -19.37 0.87 -5.47
N GLY A 93 -18.26 0.83 -4.72
CA GLY A 93 -17.44 1.99 -4.38
C GLY A 93 -16.28 2.27 -5.35
N VAL A 94 -16.04 1.40 -6.35
CA VAL A 94 -14.97 1.59 -7.35
C VAL A 94 -15.57 2.13 -8.65
N ASP A 95 -15.04 3.25 -9.13
CA ASP A 95 -15.42 3.86 -10.41
C ASP A 95 -14.20 4.25 -11.24
N THR A 96 -14.24 3.93 -12.53
CA THR A 96 -13.22 4.22 -13.53
C THR A 96 -13.78 4.92 -14.76
N ALA A 97 -15.09 5.15 -14.85
CA ALA A 97 -15.75 5.64 -16.06
C ALA A 97 -16.08 7.14 -16.01
N THR A 98 -16.24 7.70 -14.80
CA THR A 98 -16.76 9.07 -14.65
C THR A 98 -15.71 10.13 -14.90
N LEU A 99 -14.47 9.92 -14.43
CA LEU A 99 -13.37 10.87 -14.57
C LEU A 99 -12.38 10.39 -15.62
N THR A 100 -12.28 11.10 -16.75
CA THR A 100 -11.40 10.70 -17.85
C THR A 100 -10.58 11.87 -18.40
N THR A 101 -9.32 11.62 -18.73
CA THR A 101 -8.44 12.55 -19.42
C THR A 101 -8.51 12.33 -20.95
N SER A 102 -8.19 13.37 -21.74
CA SER A 102 -8.10 13.25 -23.20
C SER A 102 -6.77 12.67 -23.69
N ASN A 103 -5.75 12.68 -22.83
CA ASN A 103 -4.41 12.23 -23.20
C ASN A 103 -4.35 10.69 -23.23
N THR A 104 -4.20 10.10 -24.41
CA THR A 104 -4.16 8.65 -24.63
C THR A 104 -2.74 8.06 -24.63
N ALA A 105 -1.72 8.88 -24.37
CA ALA A 105 -0.34 8.41 -24.30
C ALA A 105 -0.12 7.42 -23.14
N GLN A 106 1.02 6.74 -23.20
CA GLN A 106 1.50 5.81 -22.19
C GLN A 106 2.58 6.46 -21.32
N PHE A 107 2.73 5.99 -20.08
CA PHE A 107 3.69 6.52 -19.10
C PHE A 107 3.47 8.02 -18.81
N LYS A 108 2.22 8.49 -18.77
CA LYS A 108 1.91 9.93 -18.70
C LYS A 108 2.27 10.52 -17.34
N TRP A 109 1.55 10.10 -16.31
CA TRP A 109 1.67 10.65 -14.98
C TRP A 109 1.99 9.58 -13.94
N ASN A 110 2.97 9.86 -13.10
CA ASN A 110 3.43 8.96 -12.07
C ASN A 110 3.45 9.69 -10.73
N GLY A 111 2.89 9.04 -9.70
CA GLY A 111 2.81 9.61 -8.37
C GLY A 111 1.79 10.75 -8.27
N GLY A 112 1.01 10.76 -7.21
CA GLY A 112 0.05 11.81 -6.93
C GLY A 112 0.31 12.48 -5.59
N VAL A 113 -0.08 13.74 -5.47
CA VAL A 113 -0.08 14.45 -4.19
C VAL A 113 -1.41 15.18 -4.02
N LEU A 114 -2.02 15.06 -2.85
CA LEU A 114 -3.09 15.97 -2.43
C LEU A 114 -2.44 17.26 -1.97
N ALA A 115 -2.69 18.35 -2.68
CA ALA A 115 -2.22 19.67 -2.29
C ALA A 115 -3.16 20.33 -1.28
N SER A 116 -2.65 21.32 -0.55
CA SER A 116 -3.39 22.09 0.47
C SER A 116 -4.61 22.83 -0.08
N ASN A 117 -4.68 23.07 -1.40
CA ASN A 117 -5.84 23.65 -2.07
C ASN A 117 -6.98 22.64 -2.32
N GLY A 118 -6.80 21.36 -1.94
CA GLY A 118 -7.81 20.30 -2.09
C GLY A 118 -7.73 19.53 -3.40
N ASN A 119 -6.88 19.94 -4.34
CA ASN A 119 -6.71 19.26 -5.62
C ASN A 119 -5.62 18.19 -5.56
N VAL A 120 -5.77 17.17 -6.39
CA VAL A 120 -4.74 16.15 -6.59
C VAL A 120 -3.93 16.51 -7.82
N TYR A 121 -2.61 16.57 -7.67
CA TYR A 121 -1.68 16.82 -8.75
C TYR A 121 -0.84 15.59 -9.04
N ALA A 122 -0.59 15.29 -10.32
CA ALA A 122 0.24 14.15 -10.72
C ALA A 122 1.48 14.55 -11.50
N ALA A 123 2.62 13.94 -11.18
CA ALA A 123 3.90 14.31 -11.77
C ALA A 123 3.98 13.88 -13.25
N PRO A 124 4.50 14.72 -14.14
CA PRO A 124 4.74 14.35 -15.54
C PRO A 124 5.94 13.40 -15.65
N ASP A 125 5.67 12.12 -15.92
CA ASP A 125 6.71 11.14 -16.26
C ASP A 125 7.13 11.33 -17.72
N ARG A 126 6.20 11.11 -18.66
CA ARG A 126 6.39 11.39 -20.10
C ARG A 126 5.29 12.28 -20.68
N ALA A 127 4.40 12.80 -19.84
CA ALA A 127 3.46 13.82 -20.26
C ALA A 127 4.17 15.18 -20.42
N ASP A 128 3.65 15.99 -21.33
CA ASP A 128 4.02 17.40 -21.52
C ASP A 128 3.24 18.33 -20.57
N SER A 129 2.58 17.77 -19.55
CA SER A 129 1.72 18.50 -18.63
C SER A 129 1.64 17.84 -17.25
N ILE A 130 1.34 18.64 -16.23
CA ILE A 130 0.94 18.17 -14.90
C ILE A 130 -0.57 17.92 -14.93
N LEU A 131 -1.02 16.74 -14.50
CA LEU A 131 -2.46 16.47 -14.34
C LEU A 131 -2.95 17.09 -13.05
N VAL A 132 -4.11 17.74 -13.11
CA VAL A 132 -4.87 18.23 -11.97
C VAL A 132 -6.21 17.51 -11.96
N ILE A 133 -6.53 16.89 -10.83
CA ILE A 133 -7.82 16.29 -10.54
C ILE A 133 -8.44 17.11 -9.42
N GLU A 134 -9.65 17.61 -9.65
CA GLU A 134 -10.39 18.43 -8.71
C GLU A 134 -11.53 17.56 -8.13
N PRO A 135 -11.34 16.96 -6.94
CA PRO A 135 -12.29 15.97 -6.42
C PRO A 135 -13.68 16.57 -6.16
N ASP A 136 -13.72 17.79 -5.63
CA ASP A 136 -14.96 18.49 -5.29
C ASP A 136 -15.83 18.78 -6.51
N THR A 137 -15.20 19.14 -7.64
CA THR A 137 -15.91 19.45 -8.89
C THR A 137 -16.04 18.24 -9.80
N GLN A 138 -15.36 17.14 -9.48
CA GLN A 138 -15.24 15.96 -10.32
C GLN A 138 -14.77 16.33 -11.74
N THR A 139 -13.70 17.12 -11.82
CA THR A 139 -13.09 17.50 -13.09
C THR A 139 -11.62 17.14 -13.15
N VAL A 140 -11.12 17.04 -14.38
CA VAL A 140 -9.69 16.87 -14.66
C VAL A 140 -9.26 17.94 -15.65
N ARG A 141 -8.06 18.48 -15.46
CA ARG A 141 -7.41 19.42 -16.38
C ARG A 141 -5.91 19.24 -16.34
N GLU A 142 -5.22 19.91 -17.25
CA GLU A 142 -3.78 19.80 -17.40
C GLU A 142 -3.12 21.18 -17.35
N ILE A 143 -1.97 21.28 -16.68
CA ILE A 143 -1.09 22.46 -16.68
C ILE A 143 0.09 22.13 -17.59
N ALA A 144 0.19 22.81 -18.74
CA ALA A 144 1.25 22.55 -19.71
C ALA A 144 2.64 22.90 -19.17
N LEU A 145 3.62 22.07 -19.49
CA LEU A 145 5.02 22.33 -19.17
C LEU A 145 5.62 23.38 -20.14
N PRO A 146 6.50 24.26 -19.66
CA PRO A 146 7.32 25.10 -20.52
C PRO A 146 8.15 24.26 -21.51
N ALA A 147 8.36 24.76 -22.74
CA ALA A 147 9.04 24.03 -23.80
C ALA A 147 10.47 23.55 -23.43
N ASN A 148 11.17 24.31 -22.58
CA ASN A 148 12.51 23.97 -22.09
C ASN A 148 12.52 22.87 -21.00
N MET A 149 11.36 22.37 -20.59
CA MET A 149 11.21 21.32 -19.59
C MET A 149 10.74 19.99 -20.17
N LEU A 150 10.41 19.93 -21.45
CA LEU A 150 9.82 18.73 -22.09
C LEU A 150 10.76 17.52 -22.16
N ASP A 151 12.07 17.72 -21.99
CA ASP A 151 13.06 16.63 -21.93
C ASP A 151 13.24 16.04 -20.52
N GLY A 152 12.67 16.69 -19.50
CA GLY A 152 12.72 16.23 -18.11
C GLY A 152 11.70 15.14 -17.80
N MET A 153 11.96 14.36 -16.74
CA MET A 153 11.02 13.33 -16.28
C MET A 153 10.94 13.31 -14.76
N TRP A 154 9.72 13.26 -14.22
CA TRP A 154 9.45 13.33 -12.79
C TRP A 154 8.46 12.25 -12.33
N TYR A 155 8.74 11.55 -11.22
CA TYR A 155 7.96 10.37 -10.78
C TYR A 155 6.99 10.58 -9.63
N THR A 156 7.13 11.67 -8.89
CA THR A 156 6.22 12.03 -7.78
C THR A 156 6.28 13.52 -7.58
N LEU A 157 5.18 14.09 -7.08
CA LEU A 157 5.13 15.45 -6.54
C LEU A 157 5.09 15.38 -5.02
N VAL A 158 5.62 16.42 -4.37
CA VAL A 158 5.43 16.68 -2.94
C VAL A 158 5.12 18.15 -2.73
N GLU A 159 4.23 18.47 -1.80
CA GLU A 159 3.99 19.85 -1.39
C GLU A 159 4.92 20.23 -0.23
N ALA A 160 5.65 21.33 -0.39
CA ALA A 160 6.46 21.90 0.68
C ALA A 160 5.79 23.11 1.32
N GLY A 161 6.31 23.53 2.47
CA GLY A 161 5.72 24.59 3.30
C GLY A 161 5.74 26.00 2.71
N ASP A 162 6.30 26.18 1.52
CA ASP A 162 6.32 27.43 0.75
C ASP A 162 5.23 27.48 -0.34
N ASN A 163 4.19 26.63 -0.24
CA ASN A 163 3.05 26.59 -1.14
C ASN A 163 3.42 26.24 -2.60
N HIS A 164 4.45 25.41 -2.75
CA HIS A 164 4.88 24.87 -4.04
C HIS A 164 4.82 23.34 -4.03
N LEU A 165 4.50 22.78 -5.20
CA LEU A 165 4.72 21.38 -5.50
C LEU A 165 6.07 21.19 -6.16
N TYR A 166 6.77 20.14 -5.75
CA TYR A 166 8.09 19.77 -6.23
C TYR A 166 8.08 18.40 -6.88
N GLY A 167 8.44 18.34 -8.16
CA GLY A 167 8.60 17.09 -8.89
C GLY A 167 10.02 16.55 -8.76
N MET A 168 10.15 15.28 -8.34
CA MET A 168 11.46 14.66 -8.18
C MET A 168 12.07 14.23 -9.50
N PRO A 169 13.28 14.70 -9.86
CA PRO A 169 13.89 14.37 -11.14
C PRO A 169 14.36 12.93 -11.16
N VAL A 170 13.79 12.18 -12.08
CA VAL A 170 14.24 10.85 -12.46
C VAL A 170 15.20 10.98 -13.64
N ARG A 171 15.00 12.00 -14.48
CA ARG A 171 15.87 12.36 -15.61
C ARG A 171 15.92 13.88 -15.77
N GLY A 172 17.08 14.41 -16.19
CA GLY A 172 17.25 15.83 -16.53
C GLY A 172 17.80 16.71 -15.41
N GLY A 173 18.12 16.16 -14.24
CA GLY A 173 18.90 16.83 -13.19
C GLY A 173 18.28 18.10 -12.60
N ALA A 174 16.98 18.33 -12.77
CA ALA A 174 16.30 19.54 -12.30
C ALA A 174 15.01 19.22 -11.55
N LEU A 175 14.80 19.83 -10.39
CA LEU A 175 13.51 19.79 -9.71
C LEU A 175 12.48 20.54 -10.55
N LEU A 176 11.32 19.93 -10.77
CA LEU A 176 10.14 20.67 -11.23
C LEU A 176 9.57 21.42 -10.03
N MET A 177 9.12 22.65 -10.25
CA MET A 177 8.48 23.50 -9.25
C MET A 177 7.18 24.03 -9.83
N LEU A 178 6.06 23.87 -9.12
CA LEU A 178 4.77 24.44 -9.46
C LEU A 178 4.27 25.26 -8.27
N SER A 179 4.08 26.55 -8.47
CA SER A 179 3.44 27.42 -7.47
C SER A 179 1.95 27.11 -7.39
N LEU A 180 1.42 26.91 -6.18
CA LEU A 180 -0.02 26.70 -5.97
C LEU A 180 -0.81 28.02 -5.91
N GLU A 181 -0.13 29.17 -5.89
CA GLU A 181 -0.78 30.49 -5.87
C GLU A 181 -1.20 30.95 -7.29
N ASP A 182 -0.30 30.79 -8.26
CA ASP A 182 -0.46 31.30 -9.62
C ASP A 182 -0.31 30.23 -10.72
N GLU A 183 -0.12 28.97 -10.33
CA GLU A 183 0.08 27.82 -11.23
C GLU A 183 1.26 27.95 -12.20
N VAL A 184 2.25 28.77 -11.85
CA VAL A 184 3.47 28.92 -12.65
C VAL A 184 4.37 27.71 -12.45
N VAL A 185 4.69 27.04 -13.56
CA VAL A 185 5.66 25.95 -13.61
C VAL A 185 7.05 26.49 -13.93
N SER A 186 8.04 26.06 -13.16
CA SER A 186 9.46 26.35 -13.36
C SER A 186 10.31 25.14 -13.00
N SER A 187 11.64 25.26 -13.15
CA SER A 187 12.57 24.23 -12.70
C SER A 187 13.81 24.80 -12.06
N LYS A 188 14.40 24.02 -11.14
CA LYS A 188 15.65 24.33 -10.47
C LYS A 188 16.68 23.25 -10.81
N ALA A 189 17.71 23.64 -11.55
CA ALA A 189 18.85 22.78 -11.80
C ALA A 189 19.54 22.39 -10.49
N LEU A 190 19.79 21.10 -10.32
CA LEU A 190 20.52 20.56 -9.20
C LEU A 190 21.98 20.39 -9.62
N SER A 191 22.84 21.33 -9.21
CA SER A 191 24.26 21.31 -9.55
C SER A 191 25.12 21.24 -8.28
N PRO A 192 26.23 20.48 -8.28
CA PRO A 192 26.70 19.62 -9.37
C PRO A 192 26.13 18.22 -9.22
N ILE A 193 24.95 17.92 -9.76
CA ILE A 193 24.47 16.54 -9.79
C ILE A 193 24.96 15.85 -11.05
N LEU A 194 25.64 14.74 -10.79
CA LEU A 194 26.04 13.68 -11.70
C LEU A 194 24.87 13.34 -12.64
N ASP A 195 25.07 13.56 -13.94
CA ASP A 195 24.17 13.22 -15.06
C ASP A 195 23.90 11.71 -15.12
N THR A 196 23.19 11.22 -14.11
CA THR A 196 22.83 9.82 -13.95
C THR A 196 21.38 9.71 -14.36
N PHE A 197 21.13 8.93 -15.40
CA PHE A 197 19.77 8.50 -15.70
C PHE A 197 19.20 7.78 -14.47
N TRP A 198 17.95 8.05 -14.13
CA TRP A 198 17.19 7.38 -13.07
C TRP A 198 17.62 7.76 -11.63
N SER A 199 17.84 9.05 -11.34
CA SER A 199 18.42 9.48 -10.05
C SER A 199 17.51 9.24 -8.84
N TRP A 200 16.37 9.94 -8.75
CA TRP A 200 15.46 9.85 -7.58
C TRP A 200 14.04 9.49 -8.00
N SER A 201 13.41 8.56 -7.27
CA SER A 201 12.08 8.03 -7.60
C SER A 201 10.92 8.69 -6.87
N GLY A 202 11.22 9.40 -5.80
CA GLY A 202 10.23 9.86 -4.85
C GLY A 202 10.77 10.99 -4.00
N GLY A 203 9.91 11.93 -3.64
CA GLY A 203 10.24 13.02 -2.72
C GLY A 203 9.58 12.76 -1.39
N VAL A 204 10.21 13.19 -0.30
CA VAL A 204 9.58 13.22 1.02
C VAL A 204 9.90 14.55 1.66
N VAL A 205 8.85 15.27 2.06
CA VAL A 205 8.97 16.56 2.74
C VAL A 205 9.05 16.32 4.24
N ALA A 206 10.00 16.96 4.90
CA ALA A 206 10.19 16.90 6.34
C ALA A 206 10.84 18.19 6.86
N GLY A 207 11.25 18.16 8.13
CA GLY A 207 11.83 19.32 8.81
C GLY A 207 10.78 20.31 9.31
N LYS A 208 11.25 21.33 10.01
CA LYS A 208 10.37 22.34 10.59
C LYS A 208 9.61 23.08 9.49
N ASN A 209 8.29 23.15 9.60
CA ASN A 209 7.40 23.78 8.60
C ASN A 209 7.54 23.17 7.19
N ASN A 210 7.88 21.89 7.07
CA ASN A 210 7.90 21.19 5.77
C ASN A 210 8.85 21.83 4.74
N THR A 211 10.02 22.29 5.18
CA THR A 211 10.95 23.07 4.34
C THR A 211 12.04 22.25 3.67
N ILE A 212 12.23 20.99 4.05
CA ILE A 212 13.29 20.13 3.51
C ILE A 212 12.69 19.01 2.70
N ILE A 213 13.17 18.83 1.48
CA ILE A 213 12.80 17.73 0.59
C ILE A 213 13.96 16.74 0.53
N TYR A 214 13.66 15.48 0.84
CA TYR A 214 14.57 14.36 0.66
C TYR A 214 14.19 13.62 -0.62
N GLY A 215 15.12 13.50 -1.56
CA GLY A 215 14.96 12.70 -2.77
C GLY A 215 15.43 11.27 -2.53
N ILE A 216 14.54 10.31 -2.77
CA ILE A 216 14.78 8.89 -2.53
C ILE A 216 15.63 8.29 -3.65
N PRO A 217 16.82 7.73 -3.33
CA PRO A 217 17.77 7.28 -4.34
C PRO A 217 17.27 6.02 -5.05
N TRP A 218 16.91 6.20 -6.31
CA TRP A 218 16.51 5.12 -7.19
C TRP A 218 17.75 4.48 -7.83
N GLY A 219 18.41 5.22 -8.72
CA GLY A 219 19.71 4.89 -9.29
C GLY A 219 20.83 5.79 -8.78
N SER A 220 20.50 6.90 -8.10
CA SER A 220 21.48 7.81 -7.53
C SER A 220 22.34 7.13 -6.45
N PRO A 221 23.65 7.42 -6.36
CA PRO A 221 24.50 6.99 -5.24
C PRO A 221 24.26 7.80 -3.96
N VAL A 222 23.45 8.86 -4.03
CA VAL A 222 23.21 9.80 -2.94
C VAL A 222 21.73 10.11 -2.76
N ILE A 223 21.34 10.41 -1.53
CA ILE A 223 20.04 11.02 -1.22
C ILE A 223 20.15 12.51 -1.53
N MET A 224 19.16 13.06 -2.24
CA MET A 224 19.07 14.51 -2.47
C MET A 224 18.50 15.17 -1.22
N VAL A 225 19.04 16.33 -0.82
CA VAL A 225 18.45 17.20 0.20
C VAL A 225 18.29 18.59 -0.40
N PHE A 226 17.06 19.10 -0.42
CA PHE A 226 16.74 20.42 -0.93
C PHE A 226 15.99 21.24 0.11
N ASP A 227 16.54 22.41 0.46
CA ASP A 227 15.89 23.39 1.32
C ASP A 227 15.12 24.38 0.45
N VAL A 228 13.80 24.37 0.58
CA VAL A 228 12.90 25.19 -0.25
C VAL A 228 13.02 26.68 0.04
N LEU A 229 13.39 27.07 1.26
CA LEU A 229 13.48 28.47 1.65
C LEU A 229 14.77 29.12 1.12
N SER A 230 15.88 28.41 1.21
CA SER A 230 17.17 28.90 0.70
C SER A 230 17.39 28.57 -0.78
N GLY A 231 16.59 27.65 -1.34
CA GLY A 231 16.86 27.02 -2.65
C GLY A 231 18.16 26.21 -2.67
N GLY A 232 18.64 25.82 -1.48
CA GLY A 232 19.92 25.16 -1.26
C GLY A 232 19.82 23.67 -1.55
N PHE A 233 20.73 23.17 -2.39
CA PHE A 233 20.86 21.75 -2.71
C PHE A 233 22.10 21.16 -2.03
N SER A 234 21.94 19.99 -1.41
CA SER A 234 23.02 19.18 -0.85
C SER A 234 22.69 17.69 -0.95
N THR A 235 23.62 16.82 -0.57
CA THR A 235 23.47 15.37 -0.68
C THR A 235 23.88 14.65 0.59
N ILE A 236 23.28 13.49 0.83
CA ILE A 236 23.73 12.53 1.85
C ILE A 236 24.29 11.30 1.12
N ASP A 237 25.54 10.96 1.42
CA ASP A 237 26.18 9.76 0.89
C ASP A 237 25.56 8.50 1.49
N LEU A 238 25.34 7.49 0.64
CA LEU A 238 24.86 6.20 1.11
C LEU A 238 26.01 5.41 1.77
N PRO A 239 25.88 4.98 3.04
CA PRO A 239 26.86 4.10 3.66
C PRO A 239 26.85 2.73 2.97
N LYS A 240 27.99 2.04 3.01
CA LYS A 240 28.11 0.66 2.49
C LYS A 240 27.16 -0.28 3.22
N TYR A 241 26.49 -1.17 2.49
CA TYR A 241 25.73 -2.28 3.08
C TYR A 241 26.59 -3.54 3.04
N ASN A 242 26.72 -4.25 4.15
CA ASN A 242 27.54 -5.47 4.28
C ASN A 242 28.98 -5.32 3.74
N GLY A 243 29.59 -4.15 3.94
CA GLY A 243 30.98 -3.87 3.54
C GLY A 243 31.19 -3.59 2.05
N ALA A 244 30.13 -3.63 1.22
CA ALA A 244 30.18 -3.34 -0.21
C ALA A 244 29.40 -2.06 -0.56
N PHE A 245 29.78 -1.42 -1.67
CA PHE A 245 28.90 -0.43 -2.28
C PHE A 245 27.63 -1.13 -2.76
N ILE A 246 26.51 -0.46 -2.53
CA ILE A 246 25.20 -0.98 -2.87
C ILE A 246 25.00 -0.82 -4.38
N ASP A 247 25.39 -1.85 -5.14
CA ASP A 247 25.25 -1.89 -6.59
C ASP A 247 24.10 -2.83 -6.99
N TYR A 248 22.87 -2.54 -6.52
CA TYR A 248 21.65 -3.27 -6.92
C TYR A 248 21.08 -2.77 -8.25
N GLY A 249 21.92 -2.20 -9.12
CA GLY A 249 21.47 -1.53 -10.34
C GLY A 249 20.68 -0.24 -10.08
N PRO A 250 20.04 0.34 -11.11
CA PRO A 250 19.50 1.70 -11.04
C PRO A 250 18.17 1.82 -10.28
N THR A 251 17.71 0.81 -9.53
CA THR A 251 16.34 0.73 -8.98
C THR A 251 16.31 0.33 -7.50
N LYS A 252 17.24 0.85 -6.70
CA LYS A 252 17.51 0.41 -5.32
C LYS A 252 16.32 0.64 -4.38
N TRP A 253 15.93 1.89 -4.18
CA TRP A 253 14.81 2.26 -3.33
C TRP A 253 13.78 3.10 -4.06
N ALA A 254 12.53 2.82 -3.72
CA ALA A 254 11.33 3.35 -4.33
C ALA A 254 10.55 4.14 -3.30
N ARG A 255 10.30 5.43 -3.59
CA ARG A 255 9.46 6.33 -2.79
C ARG A 255 9.85 6.31 -1.29
N GLY A 256 9.22 7.13 -0.48
CA GLY A 256 9.56 7.20 0.93
C GLY A 256 8.36 7.60 1.75
N VAL A 257 8.35 7.14 2.99
CA VAL A 257 7.30 7.44 3.96
C VAL A 257 7.97 8.09 5.16
N LEU A 258 7.56 9.31 5.50
CA LEU A 258 7.93 9.94 6.75
C LEU A 258 7.11 9.32 7.88
N ALA A 259 7.78 8.82 8.91
CA ALA A 259 7.14 8.30 10.12
C ALA A 259 7.22 9.30 11.28
N ASP A 260 6.36 9.09 12.28
CA ASP A 260 6.26 9.95 13.48
C ASP A 260 7.55 10.00 14.31
N ASN A 261 8.43 8.99 14.17
CA ASN A 261 9.73 8.96 14.84
C ASN A 261 10.77 9.88 14.16
N GLY A 262 10.40 10.61 13.11
CA GLY A 262 11.28 11.52 12.39
C GLY A 262 12.22 10.84 11.39
N TYR A 263 12.00 9.56 11.08
CA TYR A 263 12.71 8.86 10.01
C TYR A 263 11.87 8.77 8.75
N ILE A 264 12.55 8.85 7.61
CA ILE A 264 12.01 8.51 6.30
C ILE A 264 12.41 7.07 6.00
N TYR A 265 11.44 6.23 5.66
CA TYR A 265 11.66 4.84 5.26
C TYR A 265 11.39 4.69 3.77
N ALA A 266 12.43 4.34 3.00
CA ALA A 266 12.33 4.13 1.56
C ALA A 266 12.16 2.65 1.22
N MET A 267 11.22 2.34 0.33
CA MET A 267 10.85 0.94 0.07
C MET A 267 11.95 0.24 -0.73
N PRO A 268 12.37 -0.98 -0.36
CA PRO A 268 13.35 -1.73 -1.11
C PRO A 268 12.75 -2.27 -2.41
N ALA A 269 12.95 -1.56 -3.52
CA ALA A 269 12.57 -2.07 -4.83
C ALA A 269 13.51 -3.20 -5.25
N SER A 270 14.78 -2.91 -5.46
CA SER A 270 15.78 -3.94 -5.80
C SER A 270 16.84 -4.11 -4.70
N ALA A 271 16.83 -3.24 -3.69
CA ALA A 271 17.70 -3.37 -2.52
C ALA A 271 17.26 -4.49 -1.56
N ASP A 272 18.18 -5.06 -0.79
CA ASP A 272 17.88 -6.11 0.20
C ASP A 272 17.53 -5.56 1.60
N ALA A 273 17.40 -4.25 1.73
CA ALA A 273 17.06 -3.60 2.99
C ALA A 273 16.23 -2.34 2.75
N VAL A 274 15.35 -2.01 3.69
CA VAL A 274 14.73 -0.68 3.76
C VAL A 274 15.82 0.34 4.07
N LEU A 275 15.82 1.47 3.36
CA LEU A 275 16.67 2.62 3.69
C LEU A 275 15.94 3.50 4.69
N ALA A 276 16.54 3.72 5.86
CA ALA A 276 16.03 4.64 6.87
C ALA A 276 16.91 5.89 6.94
N ILE A 277 16.29 7.07 6.87
CA ILE A 277 16.97 8.37 6.84
C ILE A 277 16.44 9.20 8.00
N SER A 278 17.31 9.54 8.94
CA SER A 278 16.98 10.46 10.03
C SER A 278 16.82 11.88 9.49
N THR A 279 15.67 12.50 9.72
CA THR A 279 15.44 13.91 9.34
C THR A 279 16.03 14.89 10.35
N LEU A 280 16.50 14.40 11.51
CA LEU A 280 17.08 15.24 12.56
C LEU A 280 18.57 15.50 12.33
N ASP A 281 19.33 14.46 12.00
CA ASP A 281 20.79 14.49 11.92
C ASP A 281 21.36 13.93 10.60
N HIS A 282 20.49 13.60 9.65
CA HIS A 282 20.84 13.07 8.33
C HIS A 282 21.60 11.75 8.36
N THR A 283 21.54 11.03 9.49
CA THR A 283 22.10 9.68 9.57
C THR A 283 21.26 8.70 8.75
N VAL A 284 21.95 7.71 8.19
CA VAL A 284 21.36 6.68 7.34
C VAL A 284 21.60 5.31 7.96
N SER A 285 20.54 4.51 8.06
CA SER A 285 20.59 3.13 8.50
C SER A 285 19.82 2.21 7.54
N TYR A 286 20.00 0.90 7.71
CA TYR A 286 19.38 -0.12 6.87
C TYR A 286 18.64 -1.13 7.75
N LEU A 287 17.41 -1.45 7.39
CA LEU A 287 16.65 -2.53 8.02
C LEU A 287 16.62 -3.71 7.06
N ASP A 288 17.35 -4.76 7.42
CA ASP A 288 17.50 -5.95 6.59
C ASP A 288 16.15 -6.64 6.37
N VAL A 289 15.82 -6.93 5.11
CA VAL A 289 14.64 -7.72 4.74
C VAL A 289 15.00 -9.14 4.29
N SER A 290 16.29 -9.49 4.26
CA SER A 290 16.77 -10.82 3.88
C SER A 290 16.27 -11.98 4.75
N PRO A 291 15.96 -11.82 6.06
CA PRO A 291 15.33 -12.89 6.85
C PRO A 291 13.96 -13.31 6.29
N ASN A 292 13.35 -12.46 5.45
CA ASN A 292 12.07 -12.69 4.80
C ASN A 292 12.22 -13.22 3.36
N ALA A 293 13.38 -13.80 3.01
CA ALA A 293 13.69 -14.30 1.66
C ALA A 293 12.66 -15.29 1.09
N ALA A 294 11.91 -16.00 1.93
CA ALA A 294 10.83 -16.89 1.50
C ALA A 294 9.67 -16.18 0.77
N PHE A 295 9.55 -14.85 0.94
CA PHE A 295 8.53 -14.01 0.31
C PHE A 295 9.08 -13.19 -0.89
N LEU A 296 10.33 -13.45 -1.27
CA LEU A 296 10.94 -12.94 -2.49
C LEU A 296 10.69 -13.98 -3.59
N ARG A 297 10.04 -13.58 -4.69
CA ARG A 297 9.57 -14.52 -5.74
C ARG A 297 10.74 -15.24 -6.44
N SER A 298 11.92 -14.65 -6.43
CA SER A 298 13.24 -15.23 -6.63
C SER A 298 14.21 -14.58 -5.63
N GLY A 299 15.41 -15.14 -5.44
CA GLY A 299 16.28 -14.82 -4.29
C GLY A 299 16.80 -13.37 -4.17
N PRO A 300 17.82 -13.12 -3.32
CA PRO A 300 18.48 -11.83 -3.23
C PRO A 300 18.89 -11.30 -4.62
N GLY A 301 18.55 -10.05 -4.95
CA GLY A 301 18.68 -9.48 -6.30
C GLY A 301 17.40 -9.45 -7.14
N ASP A 302 16.26 -9.83 -6.57
CA ASP A 302 14.95 -9.64 -7.20
C ASP A 302 14.59 -8.18 -7.40
N ASN A 303 14.41 -7.81 -8.67
CA ASN A 303 14.15 -6.43 -9.05
C ASN A 303 12.67 -6.08 -8.84
N TRP A 304 12.41 -4.94 -8.18
CA TRP A 304 11.08 -4.34 -7.98
C TRP A 304 10.14 -5.08 -7.00
N LYS A 305 10.59 -5.37 -5.78
CA LYS A 305 9.81 -6.04 -4.73
C LYS A 305 8.67 -5.18 -4.19
N TRP A 306 8.99 -4.03 -3.58
CA TRP A 306 8.02 -3.05 -3.09
C TRP A 306 8.31 -1.68 -3.72
N TYR A 307 7.26 -0.88 -3.97
CA TYR A 307 7.41 0.41 -4.67
C TYR A 307 6.93 1.61 -3.84
N GLY A 308 5.65 1.64 -3.47
CA GLY A 308 5.10 2.65 -2.56
C GLY A 308 5.01 2.14 -1.14
N GLY A 309 4.77 3.03 -0.19
CA GLY A 309 4.50 2.68 1.21
C GLY A 309 3.44 3.61 1.79
N VAL A 310 2.72 3.14 2.80
CA VAL A 310 1.67 3.92 3.48
C VAL A 310 1.86 3.81 4.99
N LEU A 311 1.93 4.95 5.67
CA LEU A 311 1.87 5.02 7.13
C LEU A 311 0.41 4.84 7.57
N ALA A 312 0.13 3.82 8.38
CA ALA A 312 -1.19 3.56 8.92
C ALA A 312 -1.38 4.19 10.31
N GLY A 313 -2.64 4.27 10.77
CA GLY A 313 -2.98 4.86 12.07
C GLY A 313 -2.41 4.12 13.29
N ASN A 314 -1.97 2.87 13.12
CA ASN A 314 -1.28 2.09 14.15
C ASN A 314 0.23 2.42 14.27
N GLY A 315 0.73 3.37 13.46
CA GLY A 315 2.14 3.79 13.45
C GLY A 315 3.08 2.89 12.64
N LEU A 316 2.56 1.82 12.02
CA LEU A 316 3.33 0.95 11.13
C LEU A 316 3.28 1.45 9.69
N ILE A 317 4.32 1.14 8.92
CA ILE A 317 4.38 1.43 7.49
C ILE A 317 4.15 0.13 6.71
N TYR A 318 3.21 0.17 5.78
CA TYR A 318 2.89 -0.94 4.90
C TYR A 318 3.46 -0.67 3.51
N GLY A 319 4.52 -1.40 3.16
CA GLY A 319 5.15 -1.39 1.85
C GLY A 319 4.30 -2.14 0.83
N ILE A 320 3.90 -1.44 -0.23
CA ILE A 320 3.00 -1.92 -1.26
C ILE A 320 3.74 -2.91 -2.18
N PRO A 321 3.26 -4.15 -2.31
CA PRO A 321 3.92 -5.18 -3.10
C PRO A 321 3.79 -4.87 -4.59
N TYR A 322 4.93 -4.72 -5.25
CA TYR A 322 5.02 -4.60 -6.70
C TYR A 322 5.19 -5.98 -7.34
N LYS A 323 6.35 -6.61 -7.13
CA LYS A 323 6.58 -8.03 -7.48
C LYS A 323 6.77 -8.92 -6.26
N ALA A 324 6.73 -8.40 -5.03
CA ALA A 324 6.78 -9.24 -3.83
C ALA A 324 5.53 -10.15 -3.73
N SER A 325 5.65 -11.27 -2.99
CA SER A 325 4.51 -12.14 -2.66
C SER A 325 3.89 -11.82 -1.29
N ALA A 326 4.36 -10.75 -0.63
CA ALA A 326 3.89 -10.30 0.66
C ALA A 326 3.93 -8.77 0.76
N VAL A 327 3.08 -8.20 1.60
CA VAL A 327 3.17 -6.80 2.05
C VAL A 327 4.31 -6.71 3.05
N LEU A 328 5.20 -5.75 2.85
CA LEU A 328 6.25 -5.43 3.81
C LEU A 328 5.64 -4.61 4.95
N VAL A 329 5.90 -4.98 6.19
CA VAL A 329 5.51 -4.20 7.37
C VAL A 329 6.77 -3.70 8.04
N ILE A 330 6.87 -2.40 8.25
CA ILE A 330 7.98 -1.75 8.94
C ILE A 330 7.41 -1.16 10.22
N ASP A 331 8.06 -1.45 11.34
CA ASP A 331 7.77 -0.84 12.64
C ASP A 331 8.83 0.23 12.93
N PRO A 332 8.47 1.53 12.80
CA PRO A 332 9.40 2.62 13.09
C PRO A 332 9.86 2.67 14.56
N SER A 333 9.07 2.13 15.50
CA SER A 333 9.37 2.17 16.94
C SER A 333 10.47 1.18 17.33
N THR A 334 10.49 0.01 16.67
CA THR A 334 11.48 -1.04 16.91
C THR A 334 12.56 -1.11 15.82
N GLN A 335 12.37 -0.40 14.70
CA GLN A 335 13.18 -0.49 13.50
C GLN A 335 13.32 -1.92 12.98
N GLN A 336 12.23 -2.69 13.03
CA GLN A 336 12.17 -4.04 12.51
C GLN A 336 11.23 -4.16 11.32
N THR A 337 11.44 -5.20 10.53
CA THR A 337 10.57 -5.54 9.41
C THR A 337 9.91 -6.90 9.62
N SER A 338 8.68 -7.04 9.15
CA SER A 338 7.96 -8.30 9.06
C SER A 338 7.18 -8.35 7.75
N MET A 339 6.49 -9.46 7.49
CA MET A 339 5.75 -9.68 6.25
C MET A 339 4.33 -10.15 6.54
N VAL A 340 3.40 -9.67 5.73
CA VAL A 340 2.04 -10.20 5.63
C VAL A 340 1.93 -10.91 4.28
N PRO A 341 1.80 -12.24 4.25
CA PRO A 341 1.60 -12.97 3.00
C PRO A 341 0.37 -12.46 2.27
N LEU A 342 0.45 -12.34 0.94
CA LEU A 342 -0.73 -12.13 0.13
C LEU A 342 -1.66 -13.36 0.24
N PRO A 343 -2.99 -13.19 0.10
CA PRO A 343 -3.91 -14.31 0.01
C PRO A 343 -3.46 -15.34 -1.02
N LEU A 344 -3.64 -16.62 -0.70
CA LEU A 344 -3.51 -17.72 -1.67
C LEU A 344 -4.48 -17.42 -2.83
N ASP A 345 -4.05 -17.64 -4.08
CA ASP A 345 -4.75 -17.36 -5.36
C ASP A 345 -4.34 -16.05 -6.10
N VAL A 346 -3.39 -15.27 -5.58
CA VAL A 346 -2.76 -14.17 -6.35
C VAL A 346 -1.61 -14.73 -7.22
N ASP A 347 -1.95 -15.32 -8.36
CA ASP A 347 -0.97 -15.84 -9.33
C ASP A 347 -0.01 -14.73 -9.79
N GLY A 348 1.27 -15.07 -9.85
CA GLY A 348 2.35 -14.17 -9.44
C GLY A 348 2.81 -13.02 -10.31
N TRP A 349 1.92 -12.32 -11.00
CA TRP A 349 2.25 -11.20 -11.87
C TRP A 349 1.38 -9.96 -11.65
N TRP A 350 0.44 -10.00 -10.71
CA TRP A 350 -0.36 -8.85 -10.32
C TRP A 350 0.49 -7.86 -9.50
N THR A 351 0.54 -6.60 -9.94
CA THR A 351 1.37 -5.57 -9.31
C THR A 351 0.54 -4.39 -8.80
N TRP A 352 0.95 -3.87 -7.64
CA TRP A 352 0.50 -2.60 -7.09
C TRP A 352 1.73 -1.70 -6.92
N SER A 353 1.67 -0.43 -7.32
CA SER A 353 2.82 0.48 -7.23
C SER A 353 2.73 1.48 -6.10
N GLY A 354 1.53 1.87 -5.70
CA GLY A 354 1.31 2.88 -4.68
C GLY A 354 0.06 2.60 -3.89
N GLY A 355 -0.28 3.46 -2.95
CA GLY A 355 -1.45 3.28 -2.12
C GLY A 355 -1.71 4.47 -1.22
N ALA A 356 -2.89 4.48 -0.63
CA ALA A 356 -3.31 5.52 0.30
C ALA A 356 -4.01 4.93 1.52
N LEU A 357 -3.98 5.69 2.62
CA LEU A 357 -4.73 5.39 3.82
C LEU A 357 -6.18 5.87 3.61
N GLY A 358 -7.12 4.93 3.63
CA GLY A 358 -8.55 5.24 3.61
C GLY A 358 -9.02 5.84 4.93
N ARG A 359 -10.16 6.53 4.89
CA ARG A 359 -10.76 7.15 6.09
C ARG A 359 -11.25 6.11 7.10
N ASP A 360 -11.47 4.88 6.64
CA ASP A 360 -11.79 3.71 7.44
C ASP A 360 -10.56 3.12 8.17
N GLY A 361 -9.38 3.72 8.02
CA GLY A 361 -8.14 3.27 8.66
C GLY A 361 -7.39 2.18 7.90
N ARG A 362 -7.90 1.74 6.75
CA ARG A 362 -7.28 0.67 5.95
C ARG A 362 -6.35 1.22 4.90
N VAL A 363 -5.36 0.42 4.51
CA VAL A 363 -4.43 0.76 3.43
C VAL A 363 -4.94 0.18 2.11
N TYR A 364 -5.08 1.02 1.10
CA TYR A 364 -5.54 0.63 -0.24
C TYR A 364 -4.39 0.76 -1.22
N ALA A 365 -3.85 -0.38 -1.64
CA ALA A 365 -2.86 -0.46 -2.69
C ALA A 365 -3.55 -0.34 -4.06
N ILE A 366 -3.09 0.59 -4.89
CA ILE A 366 -3.65 0.87 -6.22
C ILE A 366 -3.12 -0.11 -7.25
N ALA A 367 -4.06 -0.71 -7.97
CA ALA A 367 -3.81 -1.65 -9.04
C ALA A 367 -2.99 -0.98 -10.15
N ARG A 368 -1.79 -1.50 -10.41
CA ARG A 368 -1.03 -1.14 -11.60
C ARG A 368 -1.31 -2.16 -12.69
N ASP A 369 -0.86 -3.40 -12.49
CA ASP A 369 -1.19 -4.55 -13.35
C ASP A 369 -2.25 -5.46 -12.73
N ALA A 370 -2.47 -5.33 -11.41
CA ALA A 370 -3.47 -6.10 -10.68
C ALA A 370 -4.87 -5.84 -11.21
N PRO A 371 -5.78 -6.83 -11.17
CA PRO A 371 -7.13 -6.63 -11.67
C PRO A 371 -7.98 -5.80 -10.69
N TYR A 372 -7.50 -5.63 -9.45
CA TYR A 372 -8.20 -5.05 -8.30
C TYR A 372 -7.24 -4.38 -7.32
N PRO A 373 -7.69 -3.38 -6.53
CA PRO A 373 -6.93 -2.89 -5.40
C PRO A 373 -6.72 -3.98 -4.34
N LEU A 374 -5.58 -3.93 -3.66
CA LEU A 374 -5.32 -4.75 -2.47
C LEU A 374 -5.65 -3.91 -1.25
N VAL A 375 -6.43 -4.45 -0.32
CA VAL A 375 -6.82 -3.76 0.92
C VAL A 375 -6.19 -4.47 2.10
N ILE A 376 -5.50 -3.69 2.94
CA ILE A 376 -4.79 -4.19 4.10
C ILE A 376 -5.45 -3.60 5.34
N ASP A 377 -5.80 -4.47 6.29
CA ASP A 377 -6.39 -4.09 7.56
C ASP A 377 -5.29 -4.03 8.65
N PRO A 378 -4.86 -2.82 9.07
CA PRO A 378 -3.75 -2.65 10.01
C PRO A 378 -4.09 -3.02 11.46
N ASP A 379 -5.38 -3.09 11.80
CA ASP A 379 -5.85 -3.28 13.18
C ASP A 379 -6.23 -4.74 13.47
N SER A 380 -6.32 -5.58 12.44
CA SER A 380 -6.51 -7.01 12.62
C SER A 380 -5.34 -7.64 13.38
N SER A 381 -5.63 -8.53 14.34
CA SER A 381 -4.60 -9.26 15.11
C SER A 381 -3.66 -10.12 14.26
N THR A 382 -4.00 -10.28 12.98
CA THR A 382 -3.26 -11.03 11.97
C THR A 382 -2.69 -10.14 10.85
N ASN A 383 -2.88 -8.82 10.90
CA ASN A 383 -2.54 -7.88 9.82
C ASN A 383 -2.94 -8.41 8.43
N THR A 384 -4.19 -8.81 8.23
CA THR A 384 -4.57 -9.52 7.00
C THR A 384 -4.65 -8.60 5.78
N ALA A 385 -3.92 -8.98 4.73
CA ALA A 385 -4.11 -8.51 3.38
C ALA A 385 -5.34 -9.21 2.77
N VAL A 386 -6.25 -8.45 2.15
CA VAL A 386 -7.43 -8.96 1.45
C VAL A 386 -7.38 -8.45 0.01
N VAL A 387 -7.28 -9.39 -0.94
CA VAL A 387 -7.50 -9.11 -2.36
C VAL A 387 -8.98 -9.30 -2.67
N LEU A 388 -9.58 -8.30 -3.30
CA LEU A 388 -11.02 -8.21 -3.44
C LEU A 388 -11.38 -8.34 -4.91
N ASP A 389 -11.69 -9.56 -5.34
CA ASP A 389 -12.09 -9.81 -6.73
C ASP A 389 -13.55 -9.40 -6.95
N ALA A 390 -13.78 -8.48 -7.89
CA ALA A 390 -15.11 -8.22 -8.44
C ALA A 390 -15.04 -7.63 -9.86
N TYR A 391 -15.22 -8.48 -10.89
CA TYR A 391 -15.16 -8.19 -12.34
C TYR A 391 -13.85 -7.51 -12.80
N PRO A 392 -13.05 -8.11 -13.70
CA PRO A 392 -11.74 -7.56 -14.05
C PRO A 392 -11.90 -6.10 -14.50
N LEU A 393 -11.17 -5.16 -13.86
CA LEU A 393 -11.09 -3.76 -14.32
C LEU A 393 -10.62 -3.68 -15.79
N HIS A 394 -10.01 -4.77 -16.28
CA HIS A 394 -9.63 -5.05 -17.65
C HIS A 394 -9.60 -6.58 -17.88
N SER A 395 -10.10 -7.05 -19.03
CA SER A 395 -10.08 -8.48 -19.38
C SER A 395 -8.70 -8.92 -19.89
N CYS A 396 -7.70 -8.99 -19.02
CA CYS A 396 -6.36 -9.50 -19.38
C CYS A 396 -6.21 -10.97 -18.95
N THR A 397 -5.86 -11.84 -19.90
CA THR A 397 -5.35 -13.19 -19.63
C THR A 397 -3.82 -13.15 -19.71
N PHE A 398 -3.14 -13.35 -18.57
CA PHE A 398 -1.68 -13.43 -18.54
C PHE A 398 -1.20 -14.83 -18.91
N VAL A 399 -0.19 -14.90 -19.80
CA VAL A 399 0.59 -16.12 -20.03
C VAL A 399 1.82 -16.03 -19.12
N ALA A 400 1.96 -16.98 -18.19
CA ALA A 400 3.10 -17.03 -17.28
C ALA A 400 4.44 -17.12 -18.05
N GLY A 401 5.42 -16.28 -17.70
CA GLY A 401 6.80 -16.40 -18.18
C GLY A 401 7.25 -15.42 -19.28
N ALA A 402 6.42 -14.48 -19.73
CA ALA A 402 6.85 -13.47 -20.69
C ALA A 402 7.31 -12.18 -19.98
N TRP A 403 8.61 -11.84 -20.07
CA TRP A 403 9.09 -10.47 -19.86
C TRP A 403 8.73 -9.63 -21.07
N SER A 404 7.48 -9.23 -21.15
CA SER A 404 7.06 -8.01 -21.83
C SER A 404 5.57 -7.84 -21.60
N SER A 405 5.16 -6.58 -21.62
CA SER A 405 3.80 -6.07 -21.79
C SER A 405 3.04 -6.62 -23.03
N THR A 406 3.31 -7.85 -23.46
CA THR A 406 2.73 -8.50 -24.65
C THR A 406 1.86 -9.71 -24.33
N GLY A 407 1.39 -9.85 -23.09
CA GLY A 407 0.06 -10.44 -22.91
C GLY A 407 -0.90 -9.60 -23.75
N SER A 408 -1.56 -10.18 -24.75
CA SER A 408 -2.43 -9.42 -25.65
C SER A 408 -3.67 -8.94 -24.89
N CYS A 409 -3.58 -7.81 -24.20
CA CYS A 409 -4.74 -7.07 -23.76
C CYS A 409 -5.30 -6.36 -25.00
N THR A 410 -6.52 -6.71 -25.40
CA THR A 410 -7.27 -5.91 -26.38
C THR A 410 -7.87 -4.72 -25.63
N GLY A 411 -7.38 -3.50 -25.88
CA GLY A 411 -7.72 -2.29 -25.13
C GLY A 411 -6.81 -2.10 -23.89
N ASP A 412 -6.29 -0.88 -23.72
CA ASP A 412 -5.35 -0.36 -22.70
C ASP A 412 -4.24 -1.31 -22.18
N ALA A 413 -2.98 -0.83 -22.15
CA ALA A 413 -1.85 -1.62 -21.63
C ALA A 413 -2.14 -2.09 -20.18
N PRO A 414 -1.61 -3.26 -19.74
CA PRO A 414 -1.96 -3.86 -18.44
C PRO A 414 -1.67 -2.95 -17.24
N THR A 415 -0.74 -2.00 -17.38
CA THR A 415 -0.35 -1.02 -16.36
C THR A 415 -1.29 0.20 -16.34
N LEU A 416 -2.39 0.19 -15.59
CA LEU A 416 -3.40 1.26 -15.68
C LEU A 416 -3.07 2.49 -14.82
N TRP A 417 -2.90 2.31 -13.51
CA TRP A 417 -2.65 3.41 -12.56
C TRP A 417 -1.28 3.29 -11.88
N SER A 418 -0.70 4.42 -11.47
CA SER A 418 0.66 4.48 -10.89
C SER A 418 0.70 4.73 -9.38
N ASP A 419 -0.35 5.31 -8.81
CA ASP A 419 -0.42 5.68 -7.41
C ASP A 419 -1.85 5.92 -6.93
N GLY A 420 -2.04 6.01 -5.61
CA GLY A 420 -3.30 6.39 -4.97
C GLY A 420 -3.13 7.57 -4.05
N VAL A 421 -4.11 8.48 -4.07
CA VAL A 421 -4.14 9.66 -3.21
C VAL A 421 -5.48 9.69 -2.49
N ALA A 422 -5.47 9.65 -1.17
CA ALA A 422 -6.68 9.86 -0.38
C ALA A 422 -7.07 11.35 -0.41
N VAL A 423 -8.35 11.63 -0.60
CA VAL A 423 -8.93 12.98 -0.62
C VAL A 423 -9.95 13.14 0.52
N GLY A 424 -10.30 14.40 0.83
CA GLY A 424 -10.96 14.75 2.11
C GLY A 424 -12.36 14.16 2.35
N ASP A 425 -13.05 13.71 1.30
CA ASP A 425 -14.38 13.09 1.39
C ASP A 425 -14.32 11.59 1.79
N GLY A 426 -13.13 10.98 1.80
CA GLY A 426 -12.94 9.55 2.01
C GLY A 426 -12.80 8.75 0.72
N THR A 427 -12.71 9.41 -0.44
CA THR A 427 -12.38 8.79 -1.71
C THR A 427 -10.85 8.64 -1.85
N ILE A 428 -10.41 7.58 -2.51
CA ILE A 428 -9.03 7.43 -2.99
C ILE A 428 -9.05 7.59 -4.50
N VAL A 429 -8.21 8.50 -5.00
CA VAL A 429 -8.04 8.81 -6.41
C VAL A 429 -6.79 8.10 -6.94
N GLY A 430 -6.93 7.28 -7.97
CA GLY A 430 -5.85 6.60 -8.65
C GLY A 430 -5.33 7.39 -9.85
N ILE A 431 -4.00 7.55 -9.92
CA ILE A 431 -3.34 8.37 -10.93
C ILE A 431 -3.22 7.63 -12.26
N PRO A 432 -3.78 8.14 -13.37
CA PRO A 432 -3.75 7.47 -14.66
C PRO A 432 -2.34 7.42 -15.26
N PHE A 433 -1.86 6.23 -15.60
CA PHE A 433 -0.50 6.02 -16.14
C PHE A 433 -0.51 5.61 -17.62
N HIS A 434 -1.21 4.54 -17.97
CA HIS A 434 -1.45 4.11 -19.37
C HIS A 434 -2.92 4.05 -19.77
N THR A 435 -3.80 4.57 -18.92
CA THR A 435 -5.23 4.71 -19.21
C THR A 435 -5.63 6.18 -19.26
N THR A 436 -6.77 6.48 -19.84
CA THR A 436 -7.44 7.79 -19.72
C THR A 436 -8.29 7.88 -18.46
N SER A 437 -8.61 6.76 -17.84
CA SER A 437 -9.51 6.68 -16.69
C SER A 437 -8.82 7.07 -15.39
N VAL A 438 -9.40 7.97 -14.61
CA VAL A 438 -9.03 8.18 -13.21
C VAL A 438 -9.81 7.17 -12.37
N LEU A 439 -9.10 6.36 -11.59
CA LEU A 439 -9.72 5.44 -10.64
C LEU A 439 -10.21 6.23 -9.43
N THR A 440 -11.39 5.90 -8.94
CA THR A 440 -11.90 6.39 -7.66
C THR A 440 -12.37 5.21 -6.82
N ILE A 441 -12.06 5.25 -5.52
CA ILE A 441 -12.45 4.23 -4.54
C ILE A 441 -13.08 4.95 -3.35
N ASP A 442 -14.39 4.85 -3.18
CA ASP A 442 -15.08 5.37 -1.99
C ASP A 442 -14.89 4.41 -0.80
N THR A 443 -14.12 4.85 0.20
CA THR A 443 -13.80 4.04 1.38
C THR A 443 -14.92 4.04 2.43
N THR A 444 -16.01 4.79 2.25
CA THR A 444 -17.13 4.81 3.21
C THR A 444 -17.99 3.55 3.15
N PHE A 445 -18.01 2.85 2.01
CA PHE A 445 -18.69 1.57 1.83
C PHE A 445 -18.10 0.43 2.68
N PHE A 446 -16.95 0.64 3.33
CA PHE A 446 -16.20 -0.36 4.08
C PHE A 446 -16.53 -0.49 5.57
N SER A 447 -17.27 0.46 6.16
CA SER A 447 -17.61 0.43 7.60
C SER A 447 -18.46 -0.77 8.04
N LEU A 448 -18.92 -1.59 7.08
CA LEU A 448 -19.74 -2.80 7.28
C LEU A 448 -18.95 -4.09 7.07
N CYS A 449 -17.65 -4.00 6.79
CA CYS A 449 -16.81 -5.10 6.36
C CYS A 449 -15.67 -5.34 7.32
N LEU A 450 -15.77 -6.48 8.02
CA LEU A 450 -14.93 -6.96 9.12
C LEU A 450 -15.04 -6.14 10.40
#